data_AF-A0AAT9IYR0-F1
#
_entry.id   AF-A0AAT9IYR0-F1
#
_cell.length_a   1.000
_cell.length_b   1.000
_cell.length_c   1.000
_cell.angle_alpha   90.00
_cell.angle_beta   90.00
_cell.angle_gamma   90.00
#
_symmetry.space_group_name_H-M   'P 1'
#
loop_
_entity.id
_entity.type
_entity.pdbx_description
1 polymer ?
#
loop_
_entity_poly.entity_id
_entity_poly.type
_entity_poly.pdbx_seq_one_letter_code
_entity_poly.pdbx_strand_id
1 'polypeptide(L)'
;MSQKSNFLNAPSTLAWLAQFDQEDQELAGRLLKSIKLVSRNAFISRLRSLILERLGNGNQPVGLYVEREIELIDKSPVKLFAESDGPPFRAHGPGPSPIFPIRGADVGSEGIVTQLISELCRLNPDRFYNHPGPDIIRKFKIRRLMLVTDFIGSGHRAKTYLEAAWKVGSVKSWWSARRTKGLTFEVVAYSATPEGQQIVQAHPSGPVVSIVSACPTIATKFGRTNALRIKKLCVKMDPVRPDWNASMGYAGGGALIAFAHGIPNNAPRLLYKRGKPSKGWIPLFPQRITSETREQWDDDDSNVDAIRLQLENMRQLRLSAGDWLTTASPEARVIFTVMAALSTPPRNDEHLSRKTGLAIAEVQSAISSALANGWIDGARHLTDTGYGELNRARQSSTTKQISFLVQEHLYHPRSLRAPIGTSS
;
A
#
# COMPACT_ATOMS: atom_id res chain seq x y z
N MET A 1 -17.09 7.80 12.37
CA MET A 1 -17.18 7.57 10.92
C MET A 1 -15.78 7.32 10.38
N SER A 2 -15.55 6.21 9.67
CA SER A 2 -14.26 5.92 9.00
C SER A 2 -13.81 7.02 8.04
N GLN A 3 -12.50 7.20 7.91
CA GLN A 3 -11.84 7.90 6.80
C GLN A 3 -12.51 7.63 5.44
N LYS A 4 -12.74 6.36 5.12
CA LYS A 4 -13.35 5.97 3.84
C LYS A 4 -14.80 6.42 3.72
N SER A 5 -15.54 6.43 4.82
CA SER A 5 -16.92 6.95 4.82
C SER A 5 -16.93 8.45 4.57
N ASN A 6 -16.03 9.21 5.19
CA ASN A 6 -15.93 10.65 4.99
C ASN A 6 -15.57 10.97 3.54
N PHE A 7 -14.59 10.27 2.98
CA PHE A 7 -14.20 10.41 1.57
C PHE A 7 -15.35 10.10 0.60
N LEU A 8 -16.10 9.00 0.83
CA LEU A 8 -17.21 8.61 -0.04
C LEU A 8 -18.41 9.56 0.03
N ASN A 9 -18.61 10.20 1.18
CA ASN A 9 -19.68 11.15 1.42
C ASN A 9 -19.28 12.61 1.10
N ALA A 10 -18.05 12.84 0.65
CA ALA A 10 -17.59 14.16 0.27
C ALA A 10 -18.41 14.71 -0.91
N PRO A 11 -18.76 16.01 -0.93
CA PRO A 11 -19.53 16.59 -2.02
C PRO A 11 -18.92 16.35 -3.41
N SER A 12 -17.59 16.47 -3.54
CA SER A 12 -16.87 16.19 -4.78
C SER A 12 -16.97 14.72 -5.20
N THR A 13 -16.90 13.78 -4.25
CA THR A 13 -17.07 12.35 -4.52
C THR A 13 -18.50 12.00 -4.95
N LEU A 14 -19.50 12.57 -4.30
CA LEU A 14 -20.91 12.36 -4.66
C LEU A 14 -21.22 12.95 -6.04
N ALA A 15 -20.74 14.16 -6.33
CA ALA A 15 -20.86 14.77 -7.65
C ALA A 15 -20.14 13.94 -8.73
N TRP A 16 -19.00 13.35 -8.39
CA TRP A 16 -18.28 12.45 -9.28
C TRP A 16 -19.07 11.16 -9.58
N LEU A 17 -19.66 10.53 -8.56
CA LEU A 17 -20.51 9.33 -8.72
C LEU A 17 -21.80 9.63 -9.51
N ALA A 18 -22.37 10.83 -9.35
CA ALA A 18 -23.58 11.24 -10.06
C ALA A 18 -23.41 11.35 -11.59
N GLN A 19 -22.16 11.41 -12.09
CA GLN A 19 -21.88 11.42 -13.54
C GLN A 19 -22.02 10.04 -14.21
N PHE A 20 -22.20 8.96 -13.44
CA PHE A 20 -22.38 7.60 -13.96
C PHE A 20 -23.84 7.23 -14.10
N ASP A 21 -24.14 6.38 -15.09
CA ASP A 21 -25.42 5.69 -15.21
C ASP A 21 -25.70 4.83 -13.96
N GLN A 22 -26.98 4.62 -13.63
CA GLN A 22 -27.39 3.88 -12.43
C GLN A 22 -26.75 2.49 -12.31
N GLU A 23 -26.56 1.79 -13.43
CA GLU A 23 -25.92 0.47 -13.47
C GLU A 23 -24.41 0.51 -13.14
N ASP A 24 -23.76 1.63 -13.47
CA ASP A 24 -22.31 1.80 -13.31
C ASP A 24 -21.93 2.46 -11.98
N GLN A 25 -22.86 3.17 -11.33
CA GLN A 25 -22.63 3.81 -10.02
C GLN A 25 -22.18 2.81 -8.95
N GLU A 26 -22.75 1.60 -8.94
CA GLU A 26 -22.35 0.56 -7.98
C GLU A 26 -20.89 0.13 -8.19
N LEU A 27 -20.48 -0.06 -9.45
CA LEU A 27 -19.10 -0.43 -9.80
C LEU A 27 -18.12 0.71 -9.51
N ALA A 28 -18.49 1.95 -9.80
CA ALA A 28 -17.70 3.13 -9.49
C ALA A 28 -17.52 3.29 -7.97
N GLY A 29 -18.58 3.09 -7.19
CA GLY A 29 -18.52 3.10 -5.72
C GLY A 29 -17.60 2.01 -5.17
N ARG A 30 -17.64 0.79 -5.74
CA ARG A 30 -16.73 -0.32 -5.36
C ARG A 30 -15.26 0.01 -5.70
N LEU A 31 -15.03 0.66 -6.84
CA LEU A 31 -13.69 1.16 -7.23
C LEU A 31 -13.17 2.15 -6.19
N LEU A 32 -13.96 3.18 -5.84
CA LEU A 32 -13.55 4.19 -4.86
C LEU A 32 -13.30 3.61 -3.46
N LYS A 33 -14.16 2.72 -2.98
CA LYS A 33 -13.98 2.00 -1.70
C LYS A 33 -12.66 1.24 -1.62
N SER A 34 -12.10 0.88 -2.77
CA SER A 34 -10.87 0.10 -2.90
C SER A 34 -9.60 0.94 -3.00
N ILE A 35 -9.73 2.26 -3.16
CA ILE A 35 -8.58 3.18 -3.17
C ILE A 35 -8.01 3.28 -1.76
N LYS A 36 -6.68 3.12 -1.65
CA LYS A 36 -5.92 3.42 -0.44
C LYS A 36 -5.64 4.92 -0.39
N LEU A 37 -6.11 5.60 0.65
CA LEU A 37 -5.91 7.03 0.87
C LEU A 37 -4.77 7.20 1.86
N VAL A 38 -3.79 8.02 1.51
CA VAL A 38 -2.58 8.21 2.32
C VAL A 38 -2.46 9.69 2.68
N SER A 39 -2.63 10.00 3.96
CA SER A 39 -2.43 11.36 4.46
C SER A 39 -0.95 11.78 4.37
N ARG A 40 -0.69 13.08 4.51
CA ARG A 40 0.68 13.61 4.58
C ARG A 40 1.45 13.08 5.80
N ASN A 41 0.78 12.97 6.94
CA ASN A 41 1.40 12.57 8.20
C ASN A 41 1.75 11.08 8.18
N ALA A 42 0.80 10.21 7.79
CA ALA A 42 1.09 8.79 7.56
C ALA A 42 2.21 8.58 6.54
N PHE A 43 2.22 9.34 5.44
CA PHE A 43 3.28 9.28 4.44
C PHE A 43 4.67 9.54 5.06
N ILE A 44 4.84 10.70 5.69
CA ILE A 44 6.14 11.12 6.25
C ILE A 44 6.56 10.18 7.38
N SER A 45 5.67 9.93 8.35
CA SER A 45 5.96 9.13 9.54
C SER A 45 6.37 7.70 9.18
N ARG A 46 5.58 7.02 8.34
CA ARG A 46 5.84 5.61 8.01
C ARG A 46 7.02 5.45 7.05
N LEU A 47 7.20 6.35 6.08
CA LEU A 47 8.37 6.31 5.19
C LEU A 47 9.67 6.57 5.97
N ARG A 48 9.65 7.54 6.88
CA ARG A 48 10.76 7.81 7.81
C ARG A 48 11.09 6.58 8.66
N SER A 49 10.06 5.97 9.25
CA SER A 49 10.22 4.78 10.10
C SER A 49 10.85 3.63 9.32
N LEU A 50 10.39 3.39 8.07
CA LEU A 50 10.98 2.38 7.20
C LEU A 50 12.46 2.67 6.91
N ILE A 51 12.82 3.91 6.52
CA ILE A 51 14.22 4.27 6.27
C ILE A 51 15.12 3.99 7.49
N LEU A 52 14.64 4.34 8.69
CA LEU A 52 15.37 4.10 9.93
C LEU A 52 15.47 2.61 10.27
N GLU A 53 14.40 1.83 10.08
CA GLU A 53 14.39 0.38 10.26
C GLU A 53 15.40 -0.31 9.35
N ARG A 54 15.50 0.13 8.08
CA ARG A 54 16.45 -0.42 7.10
C ARG A 54 17.93 -0.20 7.47
N LEU A 55 18.22 0.74 8.37
CA LEU A 55 19.57 0.87 8.94
C LEU A 55 19.91 -0.25 9.92
N GLY A 56 18.90 -0.76 10.64
CA GLY A 56 19.09 -1.63 11.80
C GLY A 56 19.99 -1.00 12.87
N ASN A 57 20.67 -1.85 13.63
CA ASN A 57 21.63 -1.42 14.67
C ASN A 57 23.01 -1.00 14.11
N GLY A 58 23.16 -0.88 12.78
CA GLY A 58 24.42 -0.56 12.14
C GLY A 58 24.71 0.94 12.07
N ASN A 59 25.97 1.33 12.28
CA ASN A 59 26.46 2.70 12.10
C ASN A 59 27.12 2.93 10.73
N GLN A 60 26.80 2.12 9.73
CA GLN A 60 27.41 2.26 8.40
C GLN A 60 26.80 3.45 7.66
N PRO A 61 27.62 4.34 7.06
CA PRO A 61 27.16 5.45 6.23
C PRO A 61 26.27 5.01 5.06
N VAL A 62 25.17 5.75 4.85
CA VAL A 62 24.21 5.55 3.78
C VAL A 62 24.04 6.84 2.98
N GLY A 63 24.10 6.71 1.66
CA GLY A 63 23.77 7.79 0.73
C GLY A 63 22.28 7.74 0.40
N LEU A 64 21.54 8.79 0.74
CA LEU A 64 20.12 8.92 0.43
C LEU A 64 19.95 9.73 -0.87
N TYR A 65 19.18 9.18 -1.80
CA TYR A 65 18.86 9.80 -3.09
C TYR A 65 17.35 9.86 -3.25
N VAL A 66 16.84 10.98 -3.74
CA VAL A 66 15.45 11.16 -4.12
C VAL A 66 15.28 10.66 -5.54
N GLU A 67 14.25 9.86 -5.76
CA GLU A 67 13.84 9.50 -7.11
C GLU A 67 13.30 10.73 -7.83
N ARG A 68 13.84 10.99 -9.01
CA ARG A 68 13.40 12.03 -9.93
C ARG A 68 13.54 11.57 -11.37
N GLU A 69 13.01 12.35 -12.29
CA GLU A 69 13.22 12.10 -13.70
C GLU A 69 14.70 12.31 -14.08
N ILE A 70 15.21 11.39 -14.89
CA ILE A 70 16.56 11.44 -15.46
C ILE A 70 16.42 11.72 -16.95
N GLU A 71 17.14 12.72 -17.43
CA GLU A 71 17.19 13.06 -18.85
C GLU A 71 17.68 11.87 -19.68
N LEU A 72 17.08 11.70 -20.85
CA LEU A 72 17.43 10.66 -21.80
C LEU A 72 18.06 11.28 -23.05
N ILE A 73 19.22 10.79 -23.44
CA ILE A 73 19.86 11.08 -24.73
C ILE A 73 19.79 9.80 -25.55
N ASP A 74 19.19 9.86 -26.74
CA ASP A 74 18.97 8.70 -27.61
C ASP A 74 18.31 7.51 -26.88
N LYS A 75 17.27 7.80 -26.08
CA LYS A 75 16.53 6.84 -25.24
C LYS A 75 17.38 6.16 -24.14
N SER A 76 18.58 6.67 -23.87
CA SER A 76 19.46 6.15 -22.83
C SER A 76 19.63 7.19 -21.72
N PRO A 77 19.56 6.81 -20.43
CA PRO A 77 19.73 7.77 -19.36
C PRO A 77 21.13 8.37 -19.37
N VAL A 78 21.22 9.67 -19.08
CA VAL A 78 22.51 10.31 -18.80
C VAL A 78 23.16 9.66 -17.58
N LYS A 79 24.50 9.67 -17.53
CA LYS A 79 25.23 9.14 -16.36
C LYS A 79 24.85 9.95 -15.12
N LEU A 80 24.64 9.28 -13.99
CA LEU A 80 24.29 9.95 -12.74
C LEU A 80 25.44 10.81 -12.19
N PHE A 81 26.68 10.40 -12.46
CA PHE A 81 27.89 11.11 -12.04
C PHE A 81 28.79 11.39 -13.25
N ALA A 82 29.48 12.53 -13.21
CA ALA A 82 30.56 12.82 -14.15
C ALA A 82 31.70 11.80 -13.98
N GLU A 83 32.36 11.49 -15.08
CA GLU A 83 33.40 10.45 -15.16
C GLU A 83 34.49 10.91 -16.13
N SER A 84 35.75 10.53 -15.87
CA SER A 84 36.86 10.83 -16.79
C SER A 84 36.67 10.18 -18.16
N ASP A 85 37.14 10.84 -19.22
CA ASP A 85 36.98 10.37 -20.60
C ASP A 85 37.89 9.18 -20.97
N GLY A 86 38.85 8.84 -20.11
CA GLY A 86 39.79 7.74 -20.32
C GLY A 86 39.96 6.81 -19.10
N PRO A 87 40.46 5.57 -19.31
CA PRO A 87 40.80 4.66 -18.23
C PRO A 87 41.91 5.21 -17.30
N PRO A 88 41.80 5.01 -15.98
CA PRO A 88 40.66 4.41 -15.29
C PRO A 88 39.47 5.38 -15.24
N PHE A 89 38.29 4.90 -15.65
CA PHE A 89 37.03 5.65 -15.65
C PHE A 89 36.61 6.04 -14.22
N ARG A 90 37.05 7.22 -13.78
CA ARG A 90 36.91 7.70 -12.41
C ARG A 90 35.79 8.71 -12.29
N ALA A 91 34.75 8.33 -11.56
CA ALA A 91 33.65 9.22 -11.25
C ALA A 91 34.11 10.31 -10.28
N HIS A 92 33.67 11.55 -10.47
CA HIS A 92 34.06 12.71 -9.67
C HIS A 92 32.94 13.75 -9.61
N GLY A 93 33.10 14.76 -8.75
CA GLY A 93 32.22 15.91 -8.68
C GLY A 93 31.10 15.80 -7.66
N PRO A 94 30.17 16.78 -7.65
CA PRO A 94 29.06 16.79 -6.72
C PRO A 94 28.09 15.64 -7.01
N GLY A 95 27.26 15.32 -6.02
CA GLY A 95 26.15 14.41 -6.25
C GLY A 95 25.02 15.08 -7.04
N PRO A 96 24.04 14.28 -7.51
CA PRO A 96 22.93 14.80 -8.28
C PRO A 96 22.08 15.76 -7.44
N SER A 97 21.60 16.84 -8.06
CA SER A 97 20.59 17.70 -7.43
C SER A 97 19.35 16.88 -7.08
N PRO A 98 18.79 17.03 -5.87
CA PRO A 98 17.60 16.29 -5.42
C PRO A 98 16.36 16.66 -6.24
N ILE A 99 16.26 17.93 -6.61
CA ILE A 99 15.19 18.48 -7.43
C ILE A 99 15.83 18.99 -8.73
N PHE A 100 15.35 18.50 -9.87
CA PHE A 100 15.81 18.92 -11.19
C PHE A 100 14.61 18.90 -12.14
N PRO A 101 13.83 20.00 -12.21
CA PRO A 101 12.67 20.05 -13.07
C PRO A 101 13.14 20.08 -14.52
N ILE A 102 12.72 19.08 -15.31
CA ILE A 102 12.85 19.15 -16.76
C ILE A 102 11.94 20.28 -17.22
N ARG A 103 12.53 21.33 -17.80
CA ARG A 103 11.93 22.63 -18.20
C ARG A 103 10.39 22.69 -18.11
N GLY A 104 9.88 23.46 -17.14
CA GLY A 104 8.45 23.73 -16.98
C GLY A 104 7.64 22.64 -16.26
N ALA A 105 8.29 21.59 -15.75
CA ALA A 105 7.64 20.60 -14.88
C ALA A 105 7.53 21.10 -13.43
N ASP A 106 6.34 20.96 -12.84
CA ASP A 106 6.11 21.18 -11.41
C ASP A 106 6.84 20.13 -10.57
N VAL A 107 7.27 20.53 -9.37
CA VAL A 107 7.86 19.65 -8.38
C VAL A 107 6.76 18.73 -7.81
N GLY A 108 6.88 17.44 -8.06
CA GLY A 108 6.00 16.40 -7.56
C GLY A 108 6.36 15.91 -6.15
N SER A 109 6.29 14.58 -5.96
CA SER A 109 6.59 13.92 -4.69
C SER A 109 8.05 14.07 -4.28
N GLU A 110 8.96 14.34 -5.22
CA GLU A 110 10.38 14.58 -4.98
C GLU A 110 10.60 15.74 -4.00
N GLY A 111 9.74 16.77 -3.97
CA GLY A 111 9.87 17.87 -3.02
C GLY A 111 9.67 17.43 -1.57
N ILE A 112 8.65 16.62 -1.30
CA ILE A 112 8.33 16.12 0.05
C ILE A 112 9.39 15.11 0.51
N VAL A 113 9.83 14.24 -0.40
CA VAL A 113 10.88 13.25 -0.11
C VAL A 113 12.24 13.95 0.11
N THR A 114 12.54 15.02 -0.64
CA THR A 114 13.74 15.85 -0.44
C THR A 114 13.75 16.47 0.95
N GLN A 115 12.62 17.01 1.41
CA GLN A 115 12.49 17.57 2.75
C GLN A 115 12.74 16.49 3.82
N LEU A 116 12.12 15.31 3.69
CA LEU A 116 12.33 14.19 4.60
C LEU A 116 13.79 13.76 4.67
N ILE A 117 14.46 13.61 3.52
CA ILE A 117 15.89 13.26 3.46
C ILE A 117 16.75 14.35 4.12
N SER A 118 16.43 15.62 3.91
CA SER A 118 17.16 16.74 4.51
C SER A 118 17.04 16.74 6.03
N GLU A 119 15.85 16.44 6.57
CA GLU A 119 15.64 16.27 8.01
C GLU A 119 16.40 15.07 8.58
N LEU A 120 16.35 13.92 7.91
CA LEU A 120 17.07 12.71 8.33
C LEU A 120 18.58 12.94 8.39
N CYS A 121 19.15 13.58 7.36
CA CYS A 121 20.57 13.93 7.32
C CYS A 121 20.96 14.88 8.45
N ARG A 122 20.15 15.91 8.75
CA ARG A 122 20.42 16.84 9.87
C ARG A 122 20.37 16.16 11.23
N LEU A 123 19.45 15.22 11.43
CA LEU A 123 19.32 14.49 12.69
C LEU A 123 20.38 13.39 12.85
N ASN A 124 21.02 12.94 11.78
CA ASN A 124 21.99 11.85 11.80
C ASN A 124 23.19 12.14 10.87
N PRO A 125 23.98 13.20 11.15
CA PRO A 125 24.99 13.72 10.22
C PRO A 125 26.11 12.74 9.87
N ASP A 126 26.44 11.80 10.75
CA ASP A 126 27.49 10.79 10.52
C ASP A 126 26.97 9.51 9.86
N ARG A 127 25.65 9.36 9.73
CA ARG A 127 25.00 8.15 9.19
C ARG A 127 24.39 8.40 7.82
N PHE A 128 23.78 9.55 7.60
CA PHE A 128 23.09 9.87 6.36
C PHE A 128 23.77 10.98 5.59
N TYR A 129 23.98 10.73 4.30
CA TYR A 129 24.53 11.70 3.37
C TYR A 129 23.47 12.04 2.33
N ASN A 130 23.20 13.33 2.18
CA ASN A 130 22.22 13.86 1.23
C ASN A 130 22.82 13.87 -0.17
N HIS A 131 22.39 12.96 -1.04
CA HIS A 131 22.84 12.82 -2.43
C HIS A 131 24.37 12.93 -2.57
N PRO A 132 25.17 12.07 -1.91
CA PRO A 132 26.61 12.21 -1.96
C PRO A 132 27.14 11.99 -3.39
N GLY A 133 28.08 12.84 -3.80
CA GLY A 133 28.86 12.63 -5.02
C GLY A 133 29.94 11.56 -4.84
N PRO A 134 30.62 11.15 -5.92
CA PRO A 134 31.66 10.11 -5.89
C PRO A 134 32.78 10.37 -4.87
N ASP A 135 33.16 11.64 -4.69
CA ASP A 135 34.22 12.04 -3.75
C ASP A 135 33.80 11.84 -2.29
N ILE A 136 32.56 12.21 -1.95
CA ILE A 136 31.96 11.99 -0.63
C ILE A 136 31.77 10.50 -0.37
N ILE A 137 31.27 9.75 -1.37
CA ILE A 137 31.12 8.29 -1.31
C ILE A 137 32.46 7.62 -0.93
N ARG A 138 33.55 8.02 -1.59
CA ARG A 138 34.89 7.48 -1.29
C ARG A 138 35.40 7.91 0.09
N LYS A 139 35.32 9.20 0.40
CA LYS A 139 35.83 9.78 1.66
C LYS A 139 35.21 9.09 2.89
N PHE A 140 33.89 8.94 2.89
CA PHE A 140 33.14 8.36 4.01
C PHE A 140 32.85 6.87 3.84
N LYS A 141 33.39 6.23 2.80
CA LYS A 141 33.21 4.80 2.50
C LYS A 141 31.72 4.42 2.48
N ILE A 142 30.89 5.23 1.84
CA ILE A 142 29.44 4.98 1.73
C ILE A 142 29.22 3.74 0.87
N ARG A 143 28.74 2.65 1.49
CA ARG A 143 28.55 1.35 0.82
C ARG A 143 27.10 1.00 0.54
N ARG A 144 26.16 1.85 0.94
CA ARG A 144 24.73 1.64 0.70
C ARG A 144 24.17 2.90 0.06
N LEU A 145 23.66 2.78 -1.16
CA LEU A 145 22.93 3.85 -1.84
C LEU A 145 21.45 3.50 -1.82
N MET A 146 20.67 4.35 -1.17
CA MET A 146 19.23 4.16 -0.99
C MET A 146 18.50 5.22 -1.81
N LEU A 147 17.77 4.76 -2.82
CA LEU A 147 16.85 5.57 -3.60
C LEU A 147 15.49 5.62 -2.89
N VAL A 148 14.96 6.80 -2.62
CA VAL A 148 13.71 7.01 -1.88
C VAL A 148 12.68 7.64 -2.81
N THR A 149 11.48 7.06 -2.84
CA THR A 149 10.36 7.54 -3.64
C THR A 149 9.04 7.40 -2.87
N ASP A 150 7.98 8.08 -3.32
CA ASP A 150 6.66 7.83 -2.79
C ASP A 150 6.03 6.56 -3.38
N PHE A 151 6.17 6.35 -4.69
CA PHE A 151 5.42 5.31 -5.37
C PHE A 151 6.16 4.63 -6.54
N ILE A 152 6.29 3.31 -6.46
CA ILE A 152 6.77 2.46 -7.56
C ILE A 152 5.56 1.92 -8.34
N GLY A 153 5.08 2.71 -9.31
CA GLY A 153 3.92 2.35 -10.11
C GLY A 153 4.21 1.35 -11.23
N SER A 154 5.07 1.72 -12.17
CA SER A 154 5.53 0.83 -13.26
C SER A 154 6.99 0.40 -13.11
N GLY A 155 7.70 0.94 -12.11
CA GLY A 155 9.14 0.72 -11.92
C GLY A 155 10.05 1.50 -12.87
N HIS A 156 9.55 2.07 -13.96
CA HIS A 156 10.39 2.70 -15.01
C HIS A 156 11.32 3.77 -14.46
N ARG A 157 10.79 4.73 -13.69
CA ARG A 157 11.57 5.89 -13.27
C ARG A 157 12.67 5.52 -12.25
N ALA A 158 12.35 4.71 -11.25
CA ALA A 158 13.36 4.11 -10.35
C ALA A 158 14.39 3.26 -11.12
N LYS A 159 13.96 2.43 -12.08
CA LYS A 159 14.86 1.63 -12.93
C LYS A 159 15.80 2.52 -13.74
N THR A 160 15.29 3.55 -14.41
CA THR A 160 16.08 4.52 -15.18
C THR A 160 17.09 5.25 -14.28
N TYR A 161 16.72 5.58 -13.05
CA TYR A 161 17.63 6.16 -12.08
C TYR A 161 18.78 5.20 -11.71
N LEU A 162 18.46 3.94 -11.46
CA LEU A 162 19.47 2.91 -11.21
C LEU A 162 20.34 2.68 -12.44
N GLU A 163 19.78 2.70 -13.65
CA GLU A 163 20.52 2.59 -14.91
C GLU A 163 21.49 3.78 -15.10
N ALA A 164 21.07 5.00 -14.76
CA ALA A 164 21.91 6.19 -14.78
C ALA A 164 23.15 6.04 -13.87
N ALA A 165 22.96 5.52 -12.66
CA ALA A 165 24.07 5.18 -11.76
C ALA A 165 24.91 4.03 -12.32
N TRP A 166 24.26 3.01 -12.86
CA TRP A 166 24.90 1.81 -13.38
C TRP A 166 25.75 2.08 -14.62
N LYS A 167 25.48 3.13 -15.40
CA LYS A 167 26.32 3.54 -16.54
C LYS A 167 27.68 4.11 -16.12
N VAL A 168 27.91 4.40 -14.85
CA VAL A 168 29.18 4.92 -14.33
C VAL A 168 30.12 3.77 -14.00
N GLY A 169 31.31 3.74 -14.62
CA GLY A 169 32.31 2.69 -14.46
C GLY A 169 32.78 2.52 -13.01
N SER A 170 33.01 3.63 -12.30
CA SER A 170 33.33 3.57 -10.86
C SER A 170 32.24 2.91 -10.02
N VAL A 171 30.97 3.15 -10.34
CA VAL A 171 29.83 2.54 -9.62
C VAL A 171 29.80 1.03 -9.84
N LYS A 172 29.98 0.56 -11.08
CA LYS A 172 30.08 -0.88 -11.39
C LYS A 172 31.26 -1.53 -10.66
N SER A 173 32.41 -0.84 -10.61
CA SER A 173 33.60 -1.31 -9.88
C SER A 173 33.35 -1.42 -8.38
N TRP A 174 32.68 -0.44 -7.77
CA TRP A 174 32.30 -0.53 -6.36
C TRP A 174 31.31 -1.66 -6.10
N TRP A 175 30.34 -1.87 -6.98
CA TRP A 175 29.36 -2.94 -6.84
C TRP A 175 29.95 -4.34 -7.05
N SER A 176 30.93 -4.51 -7.95
CA SER A 176 31.56 -5.82 -8.18
C SER A 176 32.27 -6.35 -6.92
N ALA A 177 32.79 -5.45 -6.08
CA ALA A 177 33.42 -5.77 -4.80
C ALA A 177 32.44 -6.04 -3.64
N ARG A 178 31.12 -6.10 -3.87
CA ARG A 178 30.08 -6.13 -2.81
C ARG A 178 30.18 -7.29 -1.81
N ARG A 179 30.83 -8.39 -2.20
CA ARG A 179 31.04 -9.55 -1.30
C ARG A 179 31.97 -9.23 -0.12
N THR A 180 32.79 -8.19 -0.22
CA THR A 180 33.77 -7.84 0.82
C THR A 180 33.53 -6.43 1.35
N LYS A 181 33.66 -5.41 0.50
CA LYS A 181 33.63 -3.98 0.88
C LYS A 181 32.89 -3.10 -0.14
N GLY A 182 32.23 -3.72 -1.11
CA GLY A 182 31.60 -3.02 -2.22
C GLY A 182 30.26 -2.40 -1.87
N LEU A 183 29.62 -1.87 -2.90
CA LEU A 183 28.42 -1.05 -2.79
C LEU A 183 27.17 -1.88 -3.06
N THR A 184 26.11 -1.63 -2.30
CA THR A 184 24.76 -2.17 -2.51
C THR A 184 23.77 -1.06 -2.83
N PHE A 185 22.72 -1.45 -3.57
CA PHE A 185 21.61 -0.58 -3.90
C PHE A 185 20.38 -0.99 -3.12
N GLU A 186 19.62 0.00 -2.70
CA GLU A 186 18.32 -0.16 -2.08
C GLU A 186 17.34 0.85 -2.69
N VAL A 187 16.08 0.45 -2.80
CA VAL A 187 14.97 1.34 -3.15
C VAL A 187 13.94 1.26 -2.04
N VAL A 188 13.66 2.39 -1.41
CA VAL A 188 12.65 2.54 -0.38
C VAL A 188 11.49 3.33 -0.95
N ALA A 189 10.29 2.77 -0.89
CA ALA A 189 9.08 3.44 -1.35
C ALA A 189 7.98 3.42 -0.30
N TYR A 190 7.06 4.38 -0.34
CA TYR A 190 5.85 4.24 0.47
C TYR A 190 5.00 3.09 -0.07
N SER A 191 4.79 3.02 -1.38
CA SER A 191 4.04 1.91 -1.96
C SER A 191 4.56 1.47 -3.33
N ALA A 192 4.27 0.23 -3.69
CA ALA A 192 4.62 -0.34 -4.99
C ALA A 192 3.51 -1.26 -5.51
N THR A 193 3.33 -1.27 -6.84
CA THR A 193 2.60 -2.35 -7.51
C THR A 193 3.49 -3.60 -7.58
N PRO A 194 2.91 -4.81 -7.63
CA PRO A 194 3.69 -6.04 -7.80
C PRO A 194 4.59 -5.99 -9.05
N GLU A 195 4.05 -5.52 -10.17
CA GLU A 195 4.76 -5.46 -11.45
C GLU A 195 5.90 -4.43 -11.41
N GLY A 196 5.64 -3.25 -10.86
CA GLY A 196 6.64 -2.19 -10.74
C GLY A 196 7.79 -2.59 -9.81
N GLN A 197 7.47 -3.25 -8.69
CA GLN A 197 8.47 -3.78 -7.77
C GLN A 197 9.35 -4.84 -8.43
N GLN A 198 8.74 -5.80 -9.16
CA GLN A 198 9.48 -6.84 -9.87
C GLN A 198 10.44 -6.26 -10.91
N ILE A 199 10.01 -5.24 -11.65
CA ILE A 199 10.85 -4.56 -12.66
C ILE A 199 12.08 -3.91 -12.01
N VAL A 200 11.91 -3.27 -10.84
CA VAL A 200 13.03 -2.65 -10.13
C VAL A 200 13.97 -3.70 -9.55
N GLN A 201 13.44 -4.75 -8.93
CA GLN A 201 14.22 -5.86 -8.36
C GLN A 201 15.04 -6.62 -9.42
N ALA A 202 14.52 -6.72 -10.65
CA ALA A 202 15.19 -7.36 -11.77
C ALA A 202 16.35 -6.54 -12.36
N HIS A 203 16.58 -5.30 -11.90
CA HIS A 203 17.68 -4.49 -12.39
C HIS A 203 19.05 -5.14 -12.09
N PRO A 204 20.05 -5.08 -13.00
CA PRO A 204 21.36 -5.74 -12.82
C PRO A 204 22.14 -5.36 -11.56
N SER A 205 21.85 -4.19 -10.97
CA SER A 205 22.44 -3.79 -9.69
C SER A 205 21.92 -4.60 -8.49
N GLY A 206 20.88 -5.41 -8.67
CA GLY A 206 20.25 -6.24 -7.64
C GLY A 206 19.77 -5.44 -6.45
N PRO A 207 18.97 -4.37 -6.63
CA PRO A 207 18.55 -3.53 -5.52
C PRO A 207 17.61 -4.30 -4.59
N VAL A 208 17.78 -4.10 -3.28
CA VAL A 208 16.74 -4.50 -2.32
C VAL A 208 15.60 -3.49 -2.42
N VAL A 209 14.36 -3.95 -2.54
CA VAL A 209 13.20 -3.06 -2.56
C VAL A 209 12.41 -3.25 -1.26
N SER A 210 12.24 -2.16 -0.53
CA SER A 210 11.52 -2.12 0.75
C SER A 210 10.35 -1.14 0.62
N ILE A 211 9.15 -1.57 1.02
CA ILE A 211 7.95 -0.73 0.90
C ILE A 211 7.19 -0.62 2.22
N VAL A 212 6.56 0.54 2.47
CA VAL A 212 5.71 0.72 3.67
C VAL A 212 4.42 -0.11 3.53
N SER A 213 3.79 -0.05 2.36
CA SER A 213 2.53 -0.73 2.09
C SER A 213 2.47 -1.21 0.66
N ALA A 214 1.95 -2.40 0.43
CA ALA A 214 1.69 -2.86 -0.93
C ALA A 214 0.53 -2.09 -1.56
N CYS A 215 0.64 -1.78 -2.86
CA CYS A 215 -0.39 -1.05 -3.61
C CYS A 215 -1.47 -2.03 -4.09
N PRO A 216 -2.75 -1.80 -3.76
CA PRO A 216 -3.82 -2.53 -4.44
C PRO A 216 -3.95 -2.03 -5.88
N THR A 217 -4.08 -2.94 -6.83
CA THR A 217 -4.49 -2.65 -8.21
C THR A 217 -5.88 -3.23 -8.47
N ILE A 218 -6.52 -2.83 -9.58
CA ILE A 218 -7.78 -3.45 -10.02
C ILE A 218 -7.62 -4.97 -10.17
N ALA A 219 -6.45 -5.45 -10.62
CA ALA A 219 -6.19 -6.87 -10.80
C ALA A 219 -6.01 -7.61 -9.46
N THR A 220 -5.40 -6.98 -8.46
CA THR A 220 -5.12 -7.64 -7.17
C THR A 220 -6.25 -7.52 -6.16
N LYS A 221 -7.06 -6.45 -6.24
CA LYS A 221 -8.10 -6.16 -5.24
C LYS A 221 -9.43 -6.85 -5.53
N PHE A 222 -9.73 -7.11 -6.81
CA PHE A 222 -10.99 -7.72 -7.22
C PHE A 222 -10.78 -9.12 -7.80
N GLY A 223 -11.75 -10.00 -7.58
CA GLY A 223 -11.80 -11.28 -8.31
C GLY A 223 -11.95 -11.05 -9.83
N ARG A 224 -11.50 -12.02 -10.63
CA ARG A 224 -11.38 -11.91 -12.11
C ARG A 224 -12.57 -11.26 -12.80
N THR A 225 -13.80 -11.67 -12.47
CA THR A 225 -15.03 -11.13 -13.07
C THR A 225 -15.26 -9.66 -12.74
N ASN A 226 -15.14 -9.29 -11.46
CA ASN A 226 -15.31 -7.90 -11.03
C ASN A 226 -14.18 -7.00 -11.53
N ALA A 227 -12.94 -7.50 -11.53
CA ALA A 227 -11.81 -6.81 -12.13
C ALA A 227 -12.09 -6.49 -13.60
N LEU A 228 -12.61 -7.45 -14.38
CA LEU A 228 -12.96 -7.24 -15.78
C LEU A 228 -14.07 -6.19 -15.95
N ARG A 229 -15.13 -6.25 -15.12
CA ARG A 229 -16.22 -5.26 -15.15
C ARG A 229 -15.71 -3.85 -14.86
N ILE A 230 -14.87 -3.69 -13.84
CA ILE A 230 -14.26 -2.39 -13.49
C ILE A 230 -13.33 -1.91 -14.61
N LYS A 231 -12.53 -2.80 -15.21
CA LYS A 231 -11.68 -2.44 -16.36
C LYS A 231 -12.52 -1.93 -17.54
N LYS A 232 -13.61 -2.64 -17.87
CA LYS A 232 -14.56 -2.22 -18.91
C LYS A 232 -15.20 -0.86 -18.59
N LEU A 233 -15.61 -0.64 -17.34
CA LEU A 233 -16.13 0.66 -16.89
C LEU A 233 -15.12 1.78 -17.16
N CYS A 234 -13.84 1.56 -16.82
CA CYS A 234 -12.83 2.58 -17.04
C CYS A 234 -12.58 2.89 -18.51
N VAL A 235 -12.68 1.89 -19.39
CA VAL A 235 -12.56 2.07 -20.84
C VAL A 235 -13.79 2.80 -21.39
N LYS A 236 -15.00 2.40 -20.98
CA LYS A 236 -16.27 3.07 -21.32
C LYS A 236 -16.21 4.55 -20.96
N MET A 237 -15.77 4.85 -19.75
CA MET A 237 -15.72 6.20 -19.18
C MET A 237 -14.38 6.91 -19.40
N ASP A 238 -13.54 6.45 -20.33
CA ASP A 238 -12.25 7.11 -20.57
C ASP A 238 -12.46 8.54 -21.09
N PRO A 239 -11.96 9.55 -20.36
CA PRO A 239 -12.19 10.95 -20.72
C PRO A 239 -11.41 11.40 -21.97
N VAL A 240 -10.31 10.74 -22.30
CA VAL A 240 -9.39 11.13 -23.38
C VAL A 240 -9.65 10.32 -24.64
N ARG A 241 -9.38 9.02 -24.58
CA ARG A 241 -9.54 8.06 -25.67
C ARG A 241 -9.62 6.67 -25.05
N PRO A 242 -10.74 5.94 -25.23
CA PRO A 242 -10.88 4.57 -24.75
C PRO A 242 -9.73 3.69 -25.25
N ASP A 243 -9.00 3.08 -24.31
CA ASP A 243 -7.94 2.12 -24.59
C ASP A 243 -7.77 1.19 -23.39
N TRP A 244 -7.68 -0.12 -23.63
CA TRP A 244 -7.66 -1.11 -22.56
C TRP A 244 -6.57 -0.87 -21.52
N ASN A 245 -5.37 -0.48 -21.96
CA ASN A 245 -4.23 -0.26 -21.08
C ASN A 245 -4.19 1.18 -20.59
N ALA A 246 -4.28 2.14 -21.50
CA ALA A 246 -4.12 3.55 -21.16
C ALA A 246 -5.23 4.07 -20.23
N SER A 247 -6.46 3.53 -20.34
CA SER A 247 -7.56 3.86 -19.43
C SER A 247 -7.28 3.45 -17.98
N MET A 248 -6.44 2.45 -17.75
CA MET A 248 -5.98 2.04 -16.42
C MET A 248 -4.88 2.94 -15.84
N GLY A 249 -4.36 3.89 -16.62
CA GLY A 249 -3.21 4.71 -16.26
C GLY A 249 -1.93 4.31 -16.99
N TYR A 250 -0.83 4.96 -16.65
CA TYR A 250 0.49 4.71 -17.24
C TYR A 250 0.87 3.22 -17.09
N ALA A 251 1.33 2.63 -18.20
CA ALA A 251 1.68 1.21 -18.34
C ALA A 251 0.56 0.22 -17.94
N GLY A 252 -0.72 0.64 -17.93
CA GLY A 252 -1.82 -0.26 -17.62
C GLY A 252 -1.96 -0.63 -16.13
N GLY A 253 -1.32 0.12 -15.23
CA GLY A 253 -1.14 -0.27 -13.83
C GLY A 253 -2.44 -0.45 -13.04
N GLY A 254 -3.46 0.38 -13.26
CA GLY A 254 -4.73 0.31 -12.53
C GLY A 254 -4.55 0.44 -11.02
N ALA A 255 -3.60 1.29 -10.60
CA ALA A 255 -3.24 1.50 -9.20
C ALA A 255 -4.38 2.16 -8.44
N LEU A 256 -4.69 1.63 -7.25
CA LEU A 256 -5.78 2.09 -6.39
C LEU A 256 -5.19 2.72 -5.12
N ILE A 257 -4.41 3.78 -5.31
CA ILE A 257 -3.82 4.55 -4.21
C ILE A 257 -3.85 6.04 -4.56
N ALA A 258 -4.07 6.89 -3.55
CA ALA A 258 -3.97 8.33 -3.67
C ALA A 258 -3.23 8.91 -2.45
N PHE A 259 -2.33 9.86 -2.68
CA PHE A 259 -1.59 10.55 -1.64
C PHE A 259 -2.10 11.98 -1.44
N ALA A 260 -1.93 12.53 -0.24
CA ALA A 260 -2.35 13.91 0.08
C ALA A 260 -1.64 14.97 -0.79
N HIS A 261 -0.52 14.58 -1.42
CA HIS A 261 0.21 15.38 -2.41
C HIS A 261 -0.12 15.04 -3.87
N GLY A 262 -0.93 14.00 -4.12
CA GLY A 262 -1.48 13.72 -5.44
C GLY A 262 -1.75 12.23 -5.71
N ILE A 263 -2.54 11.96 -6.75
CA ILE A 263 -2.78 10.60 -7.24
C ILE A 263 -1.74 10.22 -8.32
N PRO A 264 -1.14 9.01 -8.29
CA PRO A 264 -0.16 8.61 -9.30
C PRO A 264 -0.77 8.51 -10.69
N ASN A 265 0.06 8.69 -11.73
CA ASN A 265 -0.38 8.55 -13.12
C ASN A 265 -0.67 7.09 -13.52
N ASN A 266 -0.35 6.11 -12.68
CA ASN A 266 -0.72 4.70 -12.85
C ASN A 266 -2.14 4.38 -12.38
N ALA A 267 -2.87 5.34 -11.79
CA ALA A 267 -4.27 5.17 -11.47
C ALA A 267 -5.16 5.27 -12.73
N PRO A 268 -6.40 4.76 -12.71
CA PRO A 268 -7.32 4.90 -13.82
C PRO A 268 -7.53 6.36 -14.26
N ARG A 269 -7.51 6.61 -15.57
CA ARG A 269 -7.59 7.97 -16.13
C ARG A 269 -8.86 8.72 -15.77
N LEU A 270 -9.98 8.02 -15.67
CA LEU A 270 -11.27 8.57 -15.24
C LEU A 270 -11.20 9.31 -13.89
N LEU A 271 -10.23 8.97 -13.03
CA LEU A 271 -10.06 9.61 -11.73
C LEU A 271 -9.39 10.98 -11.81
N TYR A 272 -8.58 11.27 -12.83
CA TYR A 272 -7.73 12.48 -12.82
C TYR A 272 -7.59 13.24 -14.14
N LYS A 273 -7.90 12.61 -15.28
CA LYS A 273 -7.87 13.27 -16.59
C LYS A 273 -9.19 13.98 -16.83
N ARG A 274 -9.09 15.24 -17.23
CA ARG A 274 -10.23 15.96 -17.83
C ARG A 274 -10.49 15.42 -19.22
N GLY A 275 -11.76 15.31 -19.57
CA GLY A 275 -12.15 14.90 -20.91
C GLY A 275 -12.03 16.03 -21.93
N LYS A 276 -12.28 15.70 -23.20
CA LYS A 276 -12.61 16.73 -24.19
C LYS A 276 -13.83 17.53 -23.72
N PRO A 277 -13.93 18.84 -23.99
CA PRO A 277 -15.08 19.65 -23.59
C PRO A 277 -16.44 19.03 -23.96
N SER A 278 -16.50 18.35 -25.12
CA SER A 278 -17.69 17.66 -25.61
C SER A 278 -18.17 16.47 -24.78
N LYS A 279 -17.33 15.90 -23.91
CA LYS A 279 -17.70 14.78 -23.02
C LYS A 279 -18.14 15.23 -21.64
N GLY A 280 -17.92 16.49 -21.25
CA GLY A 280 -18.33 17.03 -19.95
C GLY A 280 -17.74 16.35 -18.70
N TRP A 281 -16.78 15.42 -18.84
CA TRP A 281 -16.28 14.64 -17.71
C TRP A 281 -15.46 15.47 -16.73
N ILE A 282 -15.92 15.48 -15.47
CA ILE A 282 -15.24 16.13 -14.35
C ILE A 282 -14.59 15.03 -13.49
N PRO A 283 -13.25 14.90 -13.50
CA PRO A 283 -12.56 13.90 -12.69
C PRO A 283 -12.57 14.26 -11.20
N LEU A 284 -12.50 13.26 -10.33
CA LEU A 284 -12.43 13.42 -8.87
C LEU A 284 -11.13 14.11 -8.39
N PHE A 285 -10.02 13.85 -9.08
CA PHE A 285 -8.70 14.39 -8.76
C PHE A 285 -8.14 15.16 -9.97
N PRO A 286 -8.75 16.29 -10.34
CA PRO A 286 -8.34 17.03 -11.55
C PRO A 286 -6.85 17.36 -11.50
N GLN A 287 -6.15 17.11 -12.62
CA GLN A 287 -4.69 17.32 -12.71
C GLN A 287 -3.87 16.53 -11.68
N ARG A 288 -4.47 15.46 -11.12
CA ARG A 288 -3.94 14.63 -10.02
C ARG A 288 -3.90 15.31 -8.66
N ILE A 289 -4.58 16.43 -8.50
CA ILE A 289 -4.63 17.20 -7.25
C ILE A 289 -5.68 16.57 -6.33
N THR A 290 -5.34 16.38 -5.05
CA THR A 290 -6.19 15.74 -4.04
C THR A 290 -6.67 16.72 -2.97
N SER A 291 -6.40 18.03 -3.13
CA SER A 291 -6.70 19.06 -2.12
C SER A 291 -8.17 19.13 -1.72
N GLU A 292 -9.11 18.80 -2.61
CA GLU A 292 -10.55 18.84 -2.33
C GLU A 292 -11.03 17.77 -1.36
N THR A 293 -10.26 16.69 -1.15
CA THR A 293 -10.68 15.57 -0.29
C THR A 293 -9.64 15.18 0.75
N ARG A 294 -8.37 15.59 0.60
CA ARG A 294 -7.26 15.14 1.46
C ARG A 294 -7.39 15.46 2.94
N GLU A 295 -8.17 16.49 3.30
CA GLU A 295 -8.42 16.86 4.71
C GLU A 295 -9.29 15.83 5.44
N GLN A 296 -10.05 15.03 4.69
CA GLN A 296 -10.88 13.96 5.23
C GLN A 296 -10.09 12.66 5.45
N TRP A 297 -8.80 12.66 5.11
CA TRP A 297 -7.95 11.48 5.14
C TRP A 297 -7.25 11.37 6.49
N ASP A 298 -7.80 10.54 7.36
CA ASP A 298 -7.22 10.21 8.67
C ASP A 298 -6.12 9.14 8.59
N ASP A 299 -5.31 9.01 9.63
CA ASP A 299 -4.16 8.10 9.72
C ASP A 299 -4.49 6.75 10.38
N ASP A 300 -5.67 6.61 10.98
CA ASP A 300 -6.04 5.44 11.77
C ASP A 300 -6.62 4.29 10.93
N ASP A 301 -5.72 3.49 10.33
CA ASP A 301 -6.04 2.21 9.69
C ASP A 301 -6.61 1.16 10.67
N SER A 302 -6.49 1.38 11.99
CA SER A 302 -6.97 0.48 13.06
C SER A 302 -8.39 0.81 13.55
N ASN A 303 -9.01 1.85 12.97
CA ASN A 303 -10.38 2.24 13.26
C ASN A 303 -11.36 1.09 12.95
N VAL A 304 -12.28 0.85 13.88
CA VAL A 304 -13.32 -0.19 13.83
C VAL A 304 -14.03 -0.25 12.48
N ASP A 305 -14.45 0.89 11.95
CA ASP A 305 -15.20 0.96 10.69
C ASP A 305 -14.32 0.57 9.49
N ALA A 306 -13.04 0.95 9.51
CA ALA A 306 -12.08 0.59 8.47
C ALA A 306 -11.81 -0.91 8.48
N ILE A 307 -11.58 -1.49 9.67
CA ILE A 307 -11.38 -2.93 9.84
C ILE A 307 -12.63 -3.70 9.41
N ARG A 308 -13.82 -3.28 9.81
CA ARG A 308 -15.10 -3.90 9.41
C ARG A 308 -15.20 -4.00 7.90
N LEU A 309 -14.99 -2.89 7.19
CA LEU A 309 -15.04 -2.87 5.73
C LEU A 309 -14.00 -3.81 5.09
N GLN A 310 -12.80 -3.92 5.67
CA GLN A 310 -11.77 -4.83 5.15
C GLN A 310 -12.14 -6.30 5.38
N LEU A 311 -12.67 -6.64 6.56
CA LEU A 311 -13.17 -7.98 6.85
C LEU A 311 -14.31 -8.38 5.90
N GLU A 312 -15.25 -7.48 5.62
CA GLU A 312 -16.32 -7.69 4.64
C GLU A 312 -15.76 -7.93 3.23
N ASN A 313 -14.77 -7.14 2.81
CA ASN A 313 -14.08 -7.34 1.53
C ASN A 313 -13.35 -8.70 1.45
N MET A 314 -12.88 -9.21 2.59
CA MET A 314 -12.32 -10.56 2.71
C MET A 314 -13.39 -11.66 2.85
N ARG A 315 -14.68 -11.31 2.76
CA ARG A 315 -15.85 -12.19 2.96
C ARG A 315 -15.93 -12.79 4.37
N GLN A 316 -15.36 -12.10 5.36
CA GLN A 316 -15.39 -12.49 6.77
C GLN A 316 -16.57 -11.83 7.50
N LEU A 317 -17.79 -12.00 6.97
CA LEU A 317 -18.99 -11.28 7.42
C LEU A 317 -19.35 -11.52 8.90
N ARG A 318 -19.18 -12.75 9.38
CA ARG A 318 -19.42 -13.05 10.80
C ARG A 318 -18.39 -12.40 11.71
N LEU A 319 -17.14 -12.33 11.25
CA LEU A 319 -16.07 -11.70 12.01
C LEU A 319 -16.20 -10.17 12.00
N SER A 320 -16.66 -9.58 10.89
CA SER A 320 -16.92 -8.14 10.78
C SER A 320 -18.12 -7.65 11.60
N ALA A 321 -18.99 -8.56 12.01
CA ALA A 321 -20.15 -8.29 12.86
C ALA A 321 -19.94 -8.62 14.35
N GLY A 322 -18.77 -9.15 14.73
CA GLY A 322 -18.48 -9.55 16.11
C GLY A 322 -18.18 -8.35 17.03
N ASP A 323 -18.53 -8.47 18.31
CA ASP A 323 -18.37 -7.38 19.30
C ASP A 323 -16.91 -7.14 19.71
N TRP A 324 -16.02 -8.08 19.39
CA TRP A 324 -14.58 -7.89 19.56
C TRP A 324 -14.08 -6.63 18.84
N LEU A 325 -14.72 -6.20 17.75
CA LEU A 325 -14.31 -5.00 17.03
C LEU A 325 -14.38 -3.74 17.89
N THR A 326 -15.37 -3.63 18.77
CA THR A 326 -15.52 -2.47 19.67
C THR A 326 -14.83 -2.67 21.01
N THR A 327 -14.70 -3.92 21.46
CA THR A 327 -14.18 -4.26 22.79
C THR A 327 -12.68 -4.57 22.83
N ALA A 328 -12.09 -5.07 21.73
CA ALA A 328 -10.68 -5.42 21.69
C ALA A 328 -9.77 -4.19 21.51
N SER A 329 -8.53 -4.31 22.01
CA SER A 329 -7.50 -3.29 21.82
C SER A 329 -7.14 -3.13 20.33
N PRO A 330 -6.66 -1.95 19.89
CA PRO A 330 -6.22 -1.73 18.51
C PRO A 330 -5.27 -2.82 17.99
N GLU A 331 -4.33 -3.27 18.82
CA GLU A 331 -3.35 -4.31 18.49
C GLU A 331 -4.04 -5.66 18.25
N ALA A 332 -4.93 -6.06 19.16
CA ALA A 332 -5.72 -7.29 19.00
C ALA A 332 -6.56 -7.24 17.72
N ARG A 333 -7.08 -6.05 17.35
CA ARG A 333 -7.84 -5.91 16.12
C ARG A 333 -7.01 -6.10 14.86
N VAL A 334 -5.79 -5.56 14.86
CA VAL A 334 -4.82 -5.76 13.79
C VAL A 334 -4.47 -7.26 13.68
N ILE A 335 -4.21 -7.94 14.81
CA ILE A 335 -3.87 -9.36 14.82
C ILE A 335 -4.99 -10.22 14.24
N PHE A 336 -6.24 -10.05 14.70
CA PHE A 336 -7.37 -10.82 14.16
C PHE A 336 -7.64 -10.52 12.69
N THR A 337 -7.43 -9.28 12.24
CA THR A 337 -7.55 -8.93 10.82
C THR A 337 -6.50 -9.65 9.97
N VAL A 338 -5.24 -9.74 10.45
CA VAL A 338 -4.17 -10.47 9.76
C VAL A 338 -4.41 -11.98 9.80
N MET A 339 -4.84 -12.54 10.92
CA MET A 339 -5.22 -13.95 11.03
C MET A 339 -6.37 -14.32 10.07
N ALA A 340 -7.39 -13.45 9.96
CA ALA A 340 -8.45 -13.63 9.00
C ALA A 340 -7.93 -13.59 7.55
N ALA A 341 -6.94 -12.75 7.26
CA ALA A 341 -6.28 -12.72 5.96
C ALA A 341 -5.48 -13.99 5.65
N LEU A 342 -4.77 -14.54 6.65
CA LEU A 342 -3.96 -15.78 6.58
C LEU A 342 -4.78 -17.05 6.33
N SER A 343 -6.09 -17.01 6.56
CA SER A 343 -6.99 -18.15 6.28
C SER A 343 -6.97 -18.61 4.82
N THR A 344 -6.48 -17.77 3.88
CA THR A 344 -6.32 -18.14 2.47
C THR A 344 -4.92 -17.80 1.97
N PRO A 345 -4.31 -18.61 1.10
CA PRO A 345 -3.07 -18.24 0.42
C PRO A 345 -3.32 -17.10 -0.59
N PRO A 346 -2.25 -16.39 -1.03
CA PRO A 346 -0.87 -16.39 -0.52
C PRO A 346 -0.70 -15.73 0.86
N ARG A 347 0.35 -16.13 1.60
CA ARG A 347 0.59 -15.69 3.01
C ARG A 347 1.84 -14.83 3.21
N ASN A 348 2.37 -14.25 2.13
CA ASN A 348 3.49 -13.30 2.22
C ASN A 348 3.02 -11.91 2.68
N ASP A 349 3.95 -11.13 3.23
CA ASP A 349 3.64 -9.85 3.89
C ASP A 349 2.96 -8.85 2.96
N GLU A 350 3.41 -8.76 1.70
CA GLU A 350 2.82 -7.86 0.72
C GLU A 350 1.39 -8.25 0.32
N HIS A 351 1.12 -9.55 0.17
CA HIS A 351 -0.23 -10.03 -0.10
C HIS A 351 -1.16 -9.71 1.07
N LEU A 352 -0.71 -9.97 2.29
CA LEU A 352 -1.45 -9.64 3.50
C LEU A 352 -1.69 -8.14 3.61
N SER A 353 -0.67 -7.30 3.37
CA SER A 353 -0.78 -5.84 3.34
C SER A 353 -1.85 -5.36 2.34
N ARG A 354 -1.91 -5.92 1.12
CA ARG A 354 -2.98 -5.58 0.15
C ARG A 354 -4.36 -6.00 0.61
N LYS A 355 -4.46 -7.18 1.24
CA LYS A 355 -5.72 -7.79 1.63
C LYS A 355 -6.33 -7.08 2.84
N THR A 356 -5.51 -6.79 3.85
CA THR A 356 -5.91 -6.09 5.09
C THR A 356 -5.92 -4.57 4.93
N GLY A 357 -5.08 -4.02 4.05
CA GLY A 357 -4.86 -2.57 3.93
C GLY A 357 -3.79 -2.03 4.88
N LEU A 358 -3.23 -2.87 5.76
CA LEU A 358 -2.22 -2.51 6.76
C LEU A 358 -0.83 -2.31 6.12
N ALA A 359 0.03 -1.54 6.79
CA ALA A 359 1.45 -1.46 6.47
C ALA A 359 2.15 -2.81 6.70
N ILE A 360 3.24 -3.05 5.99
CA ILE A 360 4.00 -4.30 6.09
C ILE A 360 4.54 -4.51 7.52
N ALA A 361 5.03 -3.46 8.17
CA ALA A 361 5.49 -3.53 9.56
C ALA A 361 4.37 -3.94 10.54
N GLU A 362 3.14 -3.44 10.34
CA GLU A 362 1.97 -3.82 11.14
C GLU A 362 1.60 -5.29 10.92
N VAL A 363 1.66 -5.77 9.67
CA VAL A 363 1.47 -7.18 9.33
C VAL A 363 2.53 -8.05 10.00
N GLN A 364 3.80 -7.66 9.95
CA GLN A 364 4.91 -8.41 10.54
C GLN A 364 4.82 -8.47 12.07
N SER A 365 4.45 -7.36 12.71
CA SER A 365 4.18 -7.31 14.15
C SER A 365 3.03 -8.25 14.52
N ALA A 366 1.92 -8.21 13.77
CA ALA A 366 0.78 -9.10 13.99
C ALA A 366 1.11 -10.59 13.80
N ILE A 367 1.91 -10.92 12.78
CA ILE A 367 2.41 -12.29 12.56
C ILE A 367 3.29 -12.73 13.72
N SER A 368 4.20 -11.87 14.18
CA SER A 368 5.10 -12.19 15.30
C SER A 368 4.31 -12.45 16.58
N SER A 369 3.30 -11.63 16.87
CA SER A 369 2.39 -11.82 17.99
C SER A 369 1.57 -13.10 17.85
N ALA A 370 1.01 -13.38 16.68
CA ALA A 370 0.23 -14.59 16.46
C ALA A 370 1.08 -15.87 16.57
N LEU A 371 2.34 -15.84 16.11
CA LEU A 371 3.32 -16.92 16.29
C LEU A 371 3.64 -17.13 17.78
N ALA A 372 3.93 -16.06 18.52
CA ALA A 372 4.27 -16.13 19.93
C ALA A 372 3.13 -16.71 20.79
N ASN A 373 1.88 -16.47 20.39
CA ASN A 373 0.69 -17.04 21.05
C ASN A 373 0.32 -18.44 20.53
N GLY A 374 1.08 -19.00 19.59
CA GLY A 374 0.80 -20.31 18.99
C GLY A 374 -0.50 -20.35 18.17
N TRP A 375 -1.02 -19.20 17.74
CA TRP A 375 -2.23 -19.09 16.92
C TRP A 375 -1.95 -19.37 15.43
N ILE A 376 -0.69 -19.25 15.02
CA ILE A 376 -0.20 -19.66 13.72
C ILE A 376 1.08 -20.49 13.86
N ASP A 377 1.34 -21.37 12.91
CA ASP A 377 2.58 -22.15 12.82
C ASP A 377 3.70 -21.38 12.09
N GLY A 378 4.91 -21.96 12.03
CA GLY A 378 6.05 -21.38 11.34
C GLY A 378 5.86 -21.19 9.82
N ALA A 379 4.90 -21.89 9.21
CA ALA A 379 4.49 -21.73 7.82
C ALA A 379 3.33 -20.72 7.65
N ARG A 380 2.94 -20.04 8.74
CA ARG A 380 1.86 -19.05 8.85
C ARG A 380 0.46 -19.63 8.62
N HIS A 381 0.26 -20.92 8.84
CA HIS A 381 -1.07 -21.53 8.90
C HIS A 381 -1.71 -21.28 10.26
N LEU A 382 -3.03 -21.12 10.29
CA LEU A 382 -3.78 -21.10 11.54
C LEU A 382 -3.70 -22.47 12.22
N THR A 383 -3.36 -22.48 13.49
CA THR A 383 -3.44 -23.66 14.36
C THR A 383 -4.87 -23.84 14.87
N ASP A 384 -5.18 -24.97 15.51
CA ASP A 384 -6.48 -25.20 16.13
C ASP A 384 -6.83 -24.13 17.18
N THR A 385 -5.84 -23.67 17.95
CA THR A 385 -6.01 -22.56 18.90
C THR A 385 -6.32 -21.25 18.17
N GLY A 386 -5.61 -20.95 17.08
CA GLY A 386 -5.89 -19.77 16.26
C GLY A 386 -7.28 -19.79 15.59
N TYR A 387 -7.73 -20.96 15.13
CA TYR A 387 -9.10 -21.14 14.65
C TYR A 387 -10.13 -20.95 15.77
N GLY A 388 -9.86 -21.46 16.96
CA GLY A 388 -10.67 -21.26 18.16
C GLY A 388 -10.86 -19.79 18.49
N GLU A 389 -9.78 -19.01 18.48
CA GLU A 389 -9.80 -17.56 18.74
C GLU A 389 -10.62 -16.79 17.68
N LEU A 390 -10.39 -17.07 16.40
CA LEU A 390 -11.21 -16.45 15.33
C LEU A 390 -12.69 -16.85 15.43
N ASN A 391 -12.98 -18.10 15.82
CA ASN A 391 -14.35 -18.55 16.00
C ASN A 391 -15.03 -17.86 17.19
N ARG A 392 -14.31 -17.65 18.29
CA ARG A 392 -14.81 -16.85 19.42
C ARG A 392 -15.09 -15.41 19.00
N ALA A 393 -14.18 -14.79 18.25
CA ALA A 393 -14.38 -13.45 17.70
C ALA A 393 -15.57 -13.36 16.72
N ARG A 394 -15.95 -14.45 16.03
CA ARG A 394 -17.15 -14.49 15.17
C ARG A 394 -18.46 -14.55 15.95
N GLN A 395 -18.43 -14.90 17.23
CA GLN A 395 -19.63 -14.95 18.05
C GLN A 395 -20.03 -13.50 18.38
N SER A 396 -21.18 -13.08 17.86
CA SER A 396 -21.84 -11.87 18.33
C SER A 396 -22.52 -12.18 19.65
N SER A 397 -22.41 -11.28 20.63
CA SER A 397 -23.22 -11.24 21.85
C SER A 397 -24.66 -10.83 21.55
N THR A 398 -25.20 -11.25 20.40
CA THR A 398 -26.60 -11.64 20.40
C THR A 398 -26.66 -12.89 21.28
N THR A 399 -26.76 -12.66 22.58
CA THR A 399 -27.60 -13.51 23.42
C THR A 399 -28.81 -13.77 22.55
N LYS A 400 -28.93 -14.98 22.00
CA LYS A 400 -30.26 -15.49 21.70
C LYS A 400 -30.95 -15.34 23.03
N GLN A 401 -31.73 -14.27 23.21
CA GLN A 401 -32.91 -14.38 24.01
C GLN A 401 -33.64 -15.53 23.31
N ILE A 402 -33.36 -16.73 23.80
CA ILE A 402 -34.34 -17.78 23.77
C ILE A 402 -35.44 -17.15 24.61
N SER A 403 -36.29 -16.40 23.93
CA SER A 403 -37.66 -16.24 24.33
C SER A 403 -38.16 -17.68 24.38
N PHE A 404 -38.01 -18.28 25.56
CA PHE A 404 -39.00 -19.23 25.98
C PHE A 404 -40.27 -18.39 26.03
N LEU A 405 -40.98 -18.34 24.91
CA LEU A 405 -42.43 -18.41 24.98
C LEU A 405 -42.68 -19.72 25.71
N VAL A 406 -42.65 -19.66 27.04
CA VAL A 406 -43.35 -20.60 27.88
C VAL A 406 -44.81 -20.37 27.49
N GLN A 407 -45.26 -21.05 26.43
CA GLN A 407 -46.65 -21.44 26.39
C GLN A 407 -46.78 -22.41 27.55
N GLU A 408 -47.24 -21.91 28.69
CA GLU A 408 -47.76 -22.73 29.77
C GLU A 408 -48.99 -23.47 29.24
N HIS A 409 -48.75 -24.51 28.46
CA HIS A 409 -49.65 -25.63 28.39
C HIS A 409 -48.96 -26.76 29.15
N LEU A 410 -48.89 -26.58 30.48
CA LEU A 410 -48.75 -27.73 31.37
C LEU A 410 -49.89 -28.69 31.03
N TYR A 411 -49.53 -29.86 30.49
CA TYR A 411 -50.46 -30.96 30.34
C TYR A 411 -50.86 -31.44 31.73
N HIS A 412 -52.05 -31.02 32.17
CA HIS A 412 -52.70 -31.59 33.35
C HIS A 412 -53.69 -32.67 32.90
N PRO A 413 -53.42 -33.96 33.14
CA PRO A 413 -54.38 -35.02 32.84
C PRO A 413 -55.64 -34.82 33.71
N ARG A 414 -56.78 -34.59 33.05
CA ARG A 414 -58.08 -34.29 33.70
C ARG A 414 -58.85 -35.52 34.19
N SER A 415 -58.25 -36.70 34.19
CA SER A 415 -58.89 -37.89 34.77
C SER A 415 -57.84 -38.85 35.31
N LEU A 416 -57.70 -38.87 36.64
CA LEU A 416 -57.15 -40.04 37.32
C LEU A 416 -58.23 -41.13 37.29
N ARG A 417 -57.95 -42.27 36.67
CA ARG A 417 -58.80 -43.46 36.81
C ARG A 417 -58.81 -43.85 38.28
N ALA A 418 -59.99 -43.98 38.86
CA ALA A 418 -60.15 -44.57 40.18
C ALA A 418 -59.62 -46.03 40.16
N PRO A 419 -58.87 -46.45 41.19
CA PRO A 419 -58.48 -47.84 41.31
C PRO A 419 -59.72 -48.73 41.44
N ILE A 420 -59.81 -49.75 40.59
CA ILE A 420 -60.83 -50.79 40.69
C ILE A 420 -60.45 -51.63 41.91
N GLY A 421 -61.20 -51.48 42.99
CA GLY A 421 -61.14 -52.44 44.10
C GLY A 421 -61.69 -53.77 43.62
N THR A 422 -60.90 -54.84 43.72
CA THR A 422 -61.42 -56.20 43.64
C THR A 422 -61.89 -56.62 45.02
N SER A 423 -63.20 -56.71 45.15
CA SER A 423 -63.89 -57.40 46.23
C SER A 423 -63.95 -58.90 45.91
N SER A 424 -63.80 -59.73 46.95
CA SER A 424 -63.98 -61.20 47.05
C SER A 424 -62.73 -62.05 46.89
#